data_AF-A0A6B9Y620-F1
#
_entry.id   AF-A0A6B9Y620-F1
#
_cell.length_a   1.000
_cell.length_b   1.000
_cell.length_c   1.000
_cell.angle_alpha   90.00
_cell.angle_beta   90.00
_cell.angle_gamma   90.00
#
_symmetry.space_group_name_H-M   'P 1'
#
loop_
_entity.id
_entity.type
_entity.pdbx_description
1 polymer ?
#
loop_
_entity_poly.entity_id
_entity_poly.type
_entity_poly.pdbx_seq_one_letter_code
_entity_poly.pdbx_strand_id
1 'polypeptide(L)'
;MPGWTCGISGCRAAFDDVESAIVHQTTEHQRHECKVCGTVIPDGYFAIRHAFDEHTRAEYVRAYDADSEDVRERERIKETVESTADLQSVVDRING
;
A
#
# COMPACT_ATOMS: atom_id res chain seq x y z
N MET A 1 -21.53 -7.20 0.19
CA MET A 1 -20.46 -8.20 0.34
C MET A 1 -19.17 -7.40 0.39
N PRO A 2 -18.27 -7.64 1.36
CA PRO A 2 -17.04 -6.87 1.43
C PRO A 2 -16.26 -7.05 0.12
N GLY A 3 -15.95 -5.93 -0.53
CA GLY A 3 -15.23 -5.89 -1.80
C GLY A 3 -13.71 -5.87 -1.62
N TRP A 4 -13.23 -5.54 -0.41
CA TRP A 4 -11.83 -5.27 -0.13
C TRP A 4 -11.37 -6.01 1.12
N THR A 5 -10.15 -6.55 1.08
CA THR A 5 -9.50 -7.20 2.23
C THR A 5 -8.13 -6.58 2.45
N CYS A 6 -7.69 -6.52 3.71
CA CYS A 6 -6.35 -6.05 4.02
C CYS A 6 -5.32 -7.05 3.50
N GLY A 7 -4.39 -6.59 2.66
CA GLY A 7 -3.34 -7.41 2.06
C GLY A 7 -2.08 -7.60 2.92
N ILE A 8 -2.04 -7.00 4.12
CA ILE A 8 -0.89 -7.13 5.04
C ILE A 8 -0.92 -8.52 5.67
N SER A 9 0.22 -9.21 5.61
CA SER A 9 0.36 -10.60 6.05
C SER A 9 -0.15 -10.81 7.48
N GLY A 10 -1.02 -11.82 7.67
CA GLY A 10 -1.64 -12.12 8.95
C GLY A 10 -2.89 -11.29 9.28
N CYS A 11 -3.20 -10.26 8.50
CA CYS A 11 -4.45 -9.52 8.63
C CYS A 11 -5.55 -10.14 7.78
N ARG A 12 -6.77 -10.22 8.33
CA ARG A 12 -7.96 -10.73 7.63
C ARG A 12 -9.14 -9.75 7.69
N ALA A 13 -8.86 -8.49 8.01
CA ALA A 13 -9.89 -7.45 8.03
C ALA A 13 -10.46 -7.26 6.61
N ALA A 14 -11.78 -7.08 6.54
CA ALA A 14 -12.53 -6.94 5.30
C ALA A 14 -13.43 -5.71 5.39
N PHE A 15 -13.58 -5.01 4.26
CA PHE A 15 -14.23 -3.71 4.17
C PHE A 15 -15.12 -3.64 2.93
N ASP A 16 -16.14 -2.80 2.99
CA ASP A 16 -17.05 -2.56 1.86
C ASP A 16 -16.42 -1.61 0.84
N ASP A 17 -15.53 -0.71 1.28
CA ASP A 17 -14.83 0.28 0.46
C ASP A 17 -13.30 0.22 0.62
N VAL A 18 -12.59 0.70 -0.41
CA VAL A 18 -11.12 0.68 -0.47
C VAL A 18 -10.51 1.68 0.51
N GLU A 19 -11.17 2.82 0.71
CA GLU A 19 -10.72 3.89 1.59
C GLU A 19 -10.63 3.40 3.03
N SER A 20 -11.63 2.65 3.50
CA SER A 20 -11.63 2.02 4.82
C SER A 20 -10.53 0.98 4.96
N ALA A 21 -10.21 0.23 3.91
CA ALA A 21 -9.07 -0.68 3.91
C ALA A 21 -7.73 0.08 4.02
N ILE A 22 -7.56 1.20 3.31
CA ILE A 22 -6.34 2.03 3.38
C ILE A 22 -6.20 2.70 4.75
N VAL A 23 -7.28 3.25 5.30
CA VAL A 23 -7.28 3.84 6.65
C VAL A 23 -6.85 2.79 7.67
N HIS A 24 -7.44 1.59 7.63
CA HIS A 24 -7.06 0.48 8.48
C HIS A 24 -5.57 0.10 8.35
N GLN A 25 -5.04 -0.01 7.12
CA GLN A 25 -3.62 -0.27 6.88
C GLN A 25 -2.73 0.81 7.53
N THR A 26 -3.19 2.06 7.53
CA THR A 26 -2.42 3.20 8.00
C THR A 26 -2.42 3.35 9.51
N THR A 27 -3.53 3.03 10.19
CA THR A 27 -3.69 3.26 11.63
C THR A 27 -3.48 2.02 12.49
N GLU A 28 -3.74 0.82 11.95
CA GLU A 28 -3.77 -0.42 12.73
C GLU A 28 -2.56 -1.34 12.52
N HIS A 29 -1.66 -0.99 11.59
CA HIS A 29 -0.45 -1.78 11.30
C HIS A 29 0.82 -1.03 11.65
N GLN A 30 1.87 -1.81 11.91
CA GLN A 30 3.19 -1.26 12.12
C GLN A 30 3.66 -0.55 10.84
N ARG A 31 4.31 0.60 11.00
CA ARG A 31 4.88 1.33 9.87
C ARG A 31 6.00 0.51 9.22
N HIS A 32 6.11 0.64 7.90
CA HIS A 32 7.10 -0.02 7.08
C HIS A 32 8.33 0.88 6.86
N GLU A 33 9.53 0.34 7.02
CA GLU A 33 10.77 1.01 6.63
C GLU A 33 11.07 0.67 5.17
N CYS A 34 11.11 1.69 4.31
CA CYS A 34 11.43 1.49 2.90
C CYS A 34 12.87 0.97 2.74
N LYS A 35 13.06 -0.26 2.27
CA LYS A 35 14.39 -0.87 2.08
C LYS A 35 15.27 -0.16 1.04
N VAL A 36 14.71 0.73 0.21
CA VAL A 36 15.47 1.50 -0.79
C VAL A 36 16.13 2.74 -0.16
N CYS A 37 15.41 3.48 0.69
CA CYS A 37 15.87 4.79 1.19
C CYS A 37 15.82 4.97 2.72
N GLY A 38 15.28 4.01 3.48
CA GLY A 38 15.19 4.04 4.94
C GLY A 38 14.03 4.88 5.51
N THR A 39 13.22 5.53 4.67
CA THR A 39 12.06 6.30 5.15
C THR A 39 11.00 5.39 5.77
N VAL A 40 10.52 5.75 6.96
CA VAL A 40 9.43 5.05 7.66
C VAL A 40 8.06 5.60 7.22
N ILE A 41 7.27 4.76 6.55
CA ILE A 41 5.99 5.09 5.93
C ILE A 41 4.89 4.15 6.43
N PRO A 42 3.60 4.48 6.28
CA PRO A 42 2.55 3.50 6.56
C PRO A 42 2.71 2.26 5.67
N ASP A 43 2.42 1.09 6.22
CA ASP A 43 2.44 -0.18 5.47
C ASP A 43 1.22 -0.28 4.51
N GLY A 44 1.16 -1.35 3.72
CA GLY A 44 0.09 -1.58 2.76
C GLY A 44 0.19 -0.65 1.55
N TYR A 45 -0.92 -0.01 1.18
CA TYR A 45 -1.01 0.78 -0.04
C TYR A 45 0.01 1.93 -0.09
N PHE A 46 0.24 2.65 1.01
CA PHE A 46 1.20 3.76 1.02
C PHE A 46 2.65 3.29 0.84
N ALA A 47 3.00 2.10 1.32
CA ALA A 47 4.30 1.49 1.08
C ALA A 47 4.50 1.15 -0.41
N ILE A 48 3.47 0.58 -1.05
CA ILE A 48 3.47 0.31 -2.49
C ILE A 48 3.58 1.61 -3.27
N ARG A 49 2.73 2.59 -2.98
CA ARG A 49 2.72 3.87 -3.69
C ARG A 49 4.09 4.54 -3.62
N HIS A 50 4.67 4.66 -2.41
CA HIS A 50 6.01 5.22 -2.23
C HIS A 50 7.07 4.47 -3.06
N ALA A 51 7.07 3.13 -3.00
CA ALA A 51 8.05 2.32 -3.72
C ALA A 51 8.05 2.57 -5.24
N PHE A 52 6.87 2.80 -5.83
CA PHE A 52 6.71 2.93 -7.28
C PHE A 52 6.56 4.38 -7.78
N ASP A 53 6.36 5.36 -6.90
CA ASP A 53 6.42 6.79 -7.24
C ASP A 53 7.82 7.37 -7.05
N GLU A 54 8.53 6.94 -6.00
CA GLU A 54 9.80 7.57 -5.59
C GLU A 54 11.03 6.78 -6.05
N HIS A 55 10.88 5.51 -6.43
CA HIS A 55 11.99 4.65 -6.82
C HIS A 55 11.72 3.92 -8.14
N THR A 56 12.80 3.48 -8.77
CA THR A 56 12.71 2.67 -9.98
C THR A 56 12.44 1.20 -9.65
N ARG A 57 11.85 0.47 -10.61
CA ARG A 57 11.69 -1.00 -10.52
C ARG A 57 13.01 -1.72 -10.20
N ALA A 58 14.13 -1.25 -10.76
CA ALA A 58 15.44 -1.84 -10.55
C ALA A 58 15.96 -1.62 -9.12
N GLU A 59 15.62 -0.51 -8.48
CA GLU A 59 15.93 -0.27 -7.06
C GLU A 59 15.03 -1.12 -6.16
N TYR A 60 13.73 -1.20 -6.46
CA TYR A 60 12.80 -2.06 -5.74
C TYR A 60 13.25 -3.53 -5.76
N VAL A 61 13.51 -4.09 -6.95
CA VAL A 61 14.00 -5.47 -7.13
C VAL A 61 15.24 -5.74 -6.29
N ARG A 62 16.23 -4.85 -6.33
CA ARG A 62 17.49 -5.02 -5.60
C ARG A 62 17.31 -4.92 -4.09
N ALA A 63 16.50 -3.97 -3.61
CA ALA A 63 16.32 -3.73 -2.18
C ALA A 63 15.41 -4.76 -1.50
N TYR A 64 14.44 -5.31 -2.23
CA TYR A 64 13.45 -6.24 -1.69
C TYR A 64 13.70 -7.70 -2.08
N ASP A 65 14.73 -7.98 -2.89
CA ASP A 65 14.96 -9.31 -3.50
C ASP A 65 13.72 -9.79 -4.25
N ALA A 66 13.07 -8.86 -4.96
CA ALA A 66 11.80 -9.08 -5.64
C ALA A 66 12.01 -9.48 -7.10
N ASP A 67 11.03 -10.16 -7.69
CA ASP A 67 11.07 -10.51 -9.10
C ASP A 67 10.12 -9.66 -9.96
N SER A 68 10.05 -10.00 -11.25
CA SER A 68 9.18 -9.29 -12.19
C SER A 68 7.69 -9.49 -11.92
N GLU A 69 7.30 -10.61 -11.31
CA GLU A 69 5.92 -10.90 -10.92
C GLU A 69 5.52 -10.08 -9.71
N ASP A 70 6.39 -9.98 -8.69
CA ASP A 70 6.20 -9.09 -7.56
C ASP A 70 5.93 -7.66 -8.03
N VAL A 71 6.80 -7.12 -8.90
CA VAL A 71 6.66 -5.77 -9.46
C VAL A 71 5.30 -5.61 -10.13
N ARG A 72 4.92 -6.53 -11.04
CA ARG A 72 3.64 -6.45 -11.75
C ARG A 72 2.43 -6.55 -10.82
N GLU A 73 2.53 -7.34 -9.75
CA GLU A 73 1.47 -7.44 -8.76
C GLU A 73 1.28 -6.12 -8.00
N ARG A 74 2.37 -5.51 -7.50
CA ARG A 74 2.28 -4.26 -6.74
C ARG A 74 1.82 -3.10 -7.60
N GLU A 75 2.26 -3.02 -8.86
CA GLU A 75 1.79 -2.01 -9.81
C GLU A 75 0.28 -2.16 -10.10
N ARG A 76 -0.21 -3.39 -10.31
CA ARG A 76 -1.65 -3.64 -10.49
C ARG A 76 -2.46 -3.27 -9.26
N ILE A 77 -1.97 -3.60 -8.06
CA ILE A 77 -2.62 -3.21 -6.80
C ILE A 77 -2.71 -1.69 -6.71
N LYS A 78 -1.59 -0.99 -6.95
CA LYS A 78 -1.54 0.48 -6.94
C LYS A 78 -2.55 1.09 -7.91
N GLU A 79 -2.56 0.63 -9.16
CA GLU A 79 -3.48 1.12 -10.20
C GLU A 79 -4.95 0.85 -9.84
N THR A 80 -5.27 -0.34 -9.32
CA THR A 80 -6.64 -0.69 -8.90
C THR A 80 -7.10 0.19 -7.74
N VAL A 81 -6.23 0.45 -6.77
CA VAL A 81 -6.53 1.35 -5.65
C VAL A 81 -6.71 2.79 -6.15
N GLU A 82 -5.79 3.30 -6.97
CA GLU A 82 -5.82 4.69 -7.47
C GLU A 82 -6.98 4.98 -8.42
N SER A 83 -7.46 3.97 -9.14
CA SER A 83 -8.64 4.11 -10.01
C SER A 83 -9.98 4.03 -9.26
N THR A 84 -9.98 3.53 -8.03
CA THR A 84 -11.20 3.32 -7.23
C THR A 84 -11.32 4.29 -6.06
N ALA A 85 -10.20 4.58 -5.39
CA ALA A 85 -10.18 5.28 -4.11
C ALA A 85 -10.21 6.81 -4.28
N ASP A 86 -10.99 7.48 -3.44
CA ASP A 86 -10.79 8.89 -3.13
C ASP A 86 -9.69 9.04 -2.07
N LEU A 87 -8.44 9.21 -2.53
CA LEU A 87 -7.28 9.37 -1.66
C LEU A 87 -7.35 10.64 -0.80
N GLN A 88 -8.07 11.67 -1.24
CA GLN A 88 -8.23 12.88 -0.45
C GLN A 88 -9.11 12.59 0.78
N SER A 89 -10.22 11.87 0.58
CA SER A 89 -11.09 11.39 1.67
C SER A 89 -10.33 10.52 2.69
N VAL A 90 -9.41 9.65 2.23
CA VAL A 90 -8.54 8.86 3.12
C VAL A 90 -7.66 9.76 3.99
N VAL A 91 -7.01 10.76 3.41
CA VAL A 91 -6.13 11.70 4.13
C VAL A 91 -6.93 12.51 5.15
N ASP A 92 -8.13 12.97 4.79
CA ASP A 92 -9.00 13.71 5.70
C ASP A 92 -9.42 12.84 6.91
N ARG A 93 -9.73 11.56 6.69
CA ARG A 93 -10.09 10.59 7.75
C ARG A 93 -8.93 10.27 8.70
N ILE A 94 -7.68 10.33 8.24
CA ILE A 94 -6.50 10.04 9.06
C ILE A 94 -6.11 11.25 9.93
N ASN A 95 -6.35 12.46 9.44
CA ASN A 95 -5.93 13.69 10.11
C ASN A 95 -7.02 14.37 10.97
N GLY A 96 -8.28 13.92 10.85
CA GLY A 96 -9.41 14.38 11.68
C GLY A 96 -9.50 13.64 13.00
#